data_AF-A0A0C3FHM7-F1
#
_entry.id   AF-A0A0C3FHM7-F1
#
_cell.length_a   1.000
_cell.length_b   1.000
_cell.length_c   1.000
_cell.angle_alpha   90.00
_cell.angle_beta   90.00
_cell.angle_gamma   90.00
#
_symmetry.space_group_name_H-M   'P 1'
#
loop_
_entity.id
_entity.type
_entity.pdbx_description
1 polymer ?
#
loop_
_entity_poly.entity_id
_entity_poly.type
_entity_poly.pdbx_seq_one_letter_code
_entity_poly.pdbx_strand_id
1 'polypeptide(L)'
;MQVKQEQAALERQLFQERCAIQAKHEEKVKLSQAKAKIVGAGLSKHEADMILAAYQKEMERFDTDRALVAWDGLVAKQQAALENMGVPTMFVTDTLTDRERQQRIVQVLEGIAGSGELS
;
A
#
# COMPACT_ATOMS: atom_id res chain seq x y z
N MET A 1 15.95 -12.22 5.13
CA MET A 1 14.86 -12.55 6.09
C MET A 1 13.51 -12.62 5.37
N GLN A 2 12.71 -13.63 5.68
CA GLN A 2 11.38 -13.86 5.09
C GLN A 2 10.42 -12.67 5.28
N VAL A 3 10.47 -12.00 6.43
CA VAL A 3 9.69 -10.80 6.77
C VAL A 3 9.85 -9.69 5.71
N LYS A 4 11.09 -9.39 5.30
CA LYS A 4 11.38 -8.35 4.29
C LYS A 4 10.90 -8.74 2.90
N GLN A 5 10.97 -10.03 2.56
CA GLN A 5 10.48 -10.54 1.27
C GLN A 5 8.95 -10.41 1.19
N GLU A 6 8.24 -10.69 2.27
CA GLU A 6 6.78 -10.50 2.35
C GLU A 6 6.38 -9.02 2.23
N GLN A 7 7.10 -8.11 2.91
CA GLN A 7 6.89 -6.67 2.77
C GLN A 7 7.12 -6.19 1.33
N ALA A 8 8.26 -6.53 0.72
CA ALA A 8 8.57 -6.15 -0.66
C ALA A 8 7.63 -6.77 -1.69
N ALA A 9 7.08 -7.96 -1.42
CA ALA A 9 6.05 -8.57 -2.27
C ALA A 9 4.74 -7.78 -2.20
N LEU A 10 4.30 -7.42 -0.99
CA LEU A 10 3.09 -6.63 -0.79
C LEU A 10 3.22 -5.24 -1.42
N GLU A 11 4.34 -4.55 -1.21
CA GLU A 11 4.61 -3.23 -1.81
C GLU A 11 4.51 -3.27 -3.33
N ARG A 12 5.16 -4.26 -3.97
CA ARG A 12 5.10 -4.42 -5.42
C ARG A 12 3.69 -4.67 -5.92
N GLN A 13 2.94 -5.51 -5.20
CA GLN A 13 1.55 -5.80 -5.55
C GLN A 13 0.67 -4.54 -5.44
N LEU A 14 0.72 -3.83 -4.30
CA LEU A 14 -0.07 -2.61 -4.09
C LEU A 14 0.31 -1.51 -5.09
N PHE A 15 1.59 -1.39 -5.43
CA PHE A 15 2.05 -0.47 -6.47
C PHE A 15 1.45 -0.80 -7.84
N GLN A 16 1.47 -2.08 -8.24
CA GLN A 16 0.86 -2.52 -9.50
C GLN A 16 -0.65 -2.28 -9.53
N GLU A 17 -1.36 -2.57 -8.44
CA GLU A 17 -2.80 -2.29 -8.32
C GLU A 17 -3.09 -0.79 -8.44
N ARG A 18 -2.28 0.07 -7.81
CA ARG A 18 -2.39 1.54 -7.92
C ARG A 18 -2.15 2.03 -9.34
N CYS A 19 -1.11 1.52 -10.01
CA CYS A 19 -0.84 1.82 -11.42
C CYS A 19 -1.98 1.38 -12.34
N ALA A 20 -2.61 0.24 -12.06
CA ALA A 20 -3.77 -0.22 -12.84
C ALA A 20 -4.98 0.72 -12.71
N ILE A 21 -5.24 1.26 -11.50
CA ILE A 21 -6.30 2.28 -11.30
C ILE A 21 -5.97 3.53 -12.12
N GLN A 22 -4.73 4.01 -12.07
CA GLN A 22 -4.31 5.17 -12.85
C GLN A 22 -4.48 4.92 -14.36
N ALA A 23 -3.96 3.81 -14.88
CA ALA A 23 -4.05 3.45 -16.30
C ALA A 23 -5.51 3.36 -16.79
N LYS A 24 -6.39 2.78 -15.98
CA LYS A 24 -7.84 2.69 -16.26
C LYS A 24 -8.48 4.08 -16.43
N HIS A 25 -8.14 5.06 -15.58
CA HIS A 25 -8.70 6.40 -15.70
C HIS A 25 -8.03 7.23 -16.81
N GLU A 26 -6.75 7.03 -17.07
CA GLU A 26 -6.08 7.59 -18.25
C GLU A 26 -6.74 7.11 -19.55
N GLU A 27 -7.12 5.84 -19.63
CA GLU A 27 -7.85 5.30 -20.79
C GLU A 27 -9.23 5.95 -20.95
N LYS A 28 -9.97 6.16 -19.85
CA LYS A 28 -11.25 6.89 -19.89
C LYS A 28 -11.10 8.32 -20.40
N VAL A 29 -10.03 9.02 -20.00
CA VAL A 29 -9.72 10.36 -20.52
C VAL A 29 -9.45 10.29 -22.02
N LYS A 30 -8.59 9.37 -22.47
CA LYS A 30 -8.28 9.18 -23.91
C LYS A 30 -9.53 8.90 -24.74
N LEU A 31 -10.40 8.02 -24.26
CA LEU A 31 -11.65 7.68 -24.93
C LEU A 31 -12.59 8.89 -25.02
N SER A 32 -12.71 9.66 -23.93
CA SER A 32 -13.58 10.84 -23.88
C SER A 32 -13.06 11.94 -24.81
N GLN A 33 -11.75 12.16 -24.85
CA GLN A 33 -11.11 13.06 -25.80
C GLN A 33 -11.33 12.62 -27.26
N ALA A 34 -11.22 11.32 -27.55
CA ALA A 34 -11.47 10.79 -28.88
C ALA A 34 -12.93 11.01 -29.31
N LYS A 35 -13.89 10.75 -28.43
CA LYS A 35 -15.32 11.02 -28.68
C LYS A 35 -15.60 12.49 -28.94
N ALA A 36 -15.05 13.38 -28.11
CA ALA A 36 -15.22 14.81 -28.28
C ALA A 36 -14.70 15.28 -29.66
N LYS A 37 -13.50 14.82 -30.06
CA LYS A 37 -12.92 15.10 -31.38
C LYS A 37 -13.82 14.67 -32.54
N ILE A 38 -14.46 13.49 -32.45
CA ILE A 38 -15.39 12.99 -33.49
C ILE A 38 -16.61 13.92 -33.64
N VAL A 39 -17.13 14.43 -32.52
CA VAL A 39 -18.30 15.33 -32.49
C VAL A 39 -17.92 16.77 -32.86
N GLY A 40 -16.64 17.06 -33.06
CA GLY A 40 -16.14 18.41 -33.35
C GLY A 40 -16.14 19.35 -32.14
N ALA A 41 -16.29 18.79 -30.93
CA ALA A 41 -16.27 19.52 -29.66
C ALA A 41 -15.00 19.19 -28.85
N GLY A 42 -14.60 20.10 -27.96
CA GLY A 42 -13.60 19.77 -26.92
C GLY A 42 -14.21 18.92 -25.81
N LEU A 43 -13.37 18.28 -24.98
CA LEU A 43 -13.85 17.64 -23.75
C LEU A 43 -14.49 18.73 -22.88
N SER A 44 -15.74 18.53 -22.46
CA SER A 44 -16.41 19.52 -21.62
C SER A 44 -15.79 19.54 -20.22
N LYS A 45 -15.85 20.70 -19.56
CA LYS A 45 -15.41 20.84 -18.17
C LYS A 45 -16.14 19.86 -17.26
N HIS A 46 -17.45 19.69 -17.45
CA HIS A 46 -18.26 18.79 -16.65
C HIS A 46 -17.79 17.33 -16.76
N GLU A 47 -17.51 16.85 -17.97
CA GLU A 47 -16.99 15.50 -18.20
C GLU A 47 -15.60 15.32 -17.58
N ALA A 48 -14.72 16.32 -17.72
CA ALA A 48 -13.40 16.30 -17.09
C ALA A 48 -13.49 16.22 -15.56
N ASP A 49 -14.35 17.05 -14.95
CA ASP A 49 -14.58 17.07 -13.51
C ASP A 49 -15.16 15.73 -13.02
N MET A 50 -16.07 15.12 -13.78
CA MET A 50 -16.62 13.80 -13.45
C MET A 50 -15.56 12.69 -13.46
N ILE A 51 -14.69 12.66 -14.48
CA ILE A 51 -13.62 11.67 -14.56
C ILE A 51 -12.63 11.86 -13.41
N LEU A 52 -12.26 13.12 -13.12
CA LEU A 52 -11.37 13.44 -12.01
C LEU A 52 -11.95 13.01 -10.65
N ALA A 53 -13.22 13.35 -10.39
CA ALA A 53 -13.88 12.97 -9.13
C ALA A 53 -13.98 11.45 -8.98
N ALA A 54 -14.26 10.73 -10.07
CA ALA A 54 -14.30 9.27 -10.06
C ALA A 54 -12.91 8.66 -9.78
N TYR A 55 -11.85 9.21 -10.36
CA TYR A 55 -10.47 8.80 -10.10
C TYR A 55 -10.07 9.03 -8.64
N GLN A 56 -10.31 10.23 -8.11
CA GLN A 56 -9.99 10.57 -6.73
C GLN A 56 -10.70 9.64 -5.74
N LYS A 57 -12.00 9.40 -5.95
CA LYS A 57 -12.79 8.50 -5.11
C LYS A 57 -12.31 7.05 -5.16
N GLU A 58 -11.93 6.56 -6.34
CA GLU A 58 -11.41 5.20 -6.49
C GLU A 58 -10.01 5.07 -5.84
N MET A 59 -9.18 6.10 -5.96
CA MET A 59 -7.85 6.14 -5.32
C MET A 59 -7.96 6.18 -3.80
N GLU A 60 -8.84 7.03 -3.26
CA GLU A 60 -9.08 7.12 -1.82
C GLU A 60 -9.54 5.77 -1.25
N ARG A 61 -10.51 5.12 -1.90
CA ARG A 61 -10.98 3.78 -1.52
C ARG A 61 -9.88 2.73 -1.61
N PHE A 62 -9.03 2.80 -2.62
CA PHE A 62 -7.89 1.89 -2.72
C PHE A 62 -6.95 2.10 -1.53
N ASP A 63 -6.61 3.34 -1.21
CA ASP A 63 -5.72 3.63 -0.10
C ASP A 63 -6.33 3.17 1.24
N THR A 64 -7.60 3.48 1.52
CA THR A 64 -8.25 3.17 2.81
C THR A 64 -8.66 1.71 2.95
N ASP A 65 -9.34 1.15 1.95
CA ASP A 65 -10.04 -0.11 2.09
C ASP A 65 -9.17 -1.30 1.64
N ARG A 66 -8.16 -1.03 0.81
CA ARG A 66 -7.30 -2.06 0.22
C ARG A 66 -5.87 -1.99 0.72
N ALA A 67 -5.21 -0.85 0.63
CA ALA A 67 -3.79 -0.73 0.95
C ALA A 67 -3.53 -0.75 2.46
N LEU A 68 -4.17 0.13 3.23
CA LEU A 68 -4.01 0.18 4.69
C LEU A 68 -4.41 -1.16 5.34
N VAL A 69 -5.55 -1.73 4.95
CA VAL A 69 -6.01 -3.03 5.46
C VAL A 69 -5.00 -4.14 5.20
N ALA A 70 -4.38 -4.18 4.01
CA ALA A 70 -3.34 -5.18 3.72
C ALA A 70 -2.08 -4.97 4.58
N TRP A 71 -1.69 -3.72 4.81
CA TRP A 71 -0.55 -3.39 5.66
C TRP A 71 -0.78 -3.81 7.10
N ASP A 72 -1.94 -3.50 7.67
CA ASP A 72 -2.29 -3.92 9.03
C ASP A 72 -2.34 -5.45 9.15
N GLY A 73 -2.91 -6.13 8.15
CA GLY A 73 -2.90 -7.59 8.12
C GLY A 73 -1.48 -8.20 8.07
N LEU A 74 -0.58 -7.59 7.30
CA LEU A 74 0.82 -8.02 7.24
C LEU A 74 1.54 -7.79 8.58
N VAL A 75 1.34 -6.63 9.21
CA VAL A 75 1.92 -6.32 10.52
C VAL A 75 1.43 -7.32 11.58
N ALA A 76 0.13 -7.59 11.63
CA ALA A 76 -0.43 -8.57 12.57
C ALA A 76 0.16 -9.97 12.37
N LYS A 77 0.32 -10.42 11.10
CA LYS A 77 0.98 -11.69 10.79
C LYS A 77 2.44 -11.71 11.27
N GLN A 78 3.16 -10.61 11.09
CA GLN A 78 4.56 -10.48 11.51
C GLN A 78 4.71 -10.45 13.03
N GLN A 79 3.85 -9.72 13.74
CA GLN A 79 3.75 -9.73 15.20
C GLN A 79 3.54 -11.16 15.70
N ALA A 80 2.49 -11.85 15.22
CA ALA A 80 2.20 -13.23 15.61
C ALA A 80 3.36 -14.21 15.34
N ALA A 81 4.06 -14.05 14.20
CA ALA A 81 5.23 -14.88 13.90
C ALA A 81 6.38 -14.63 14.88
N LEU A 82 6.65 -13.38 15.24
CA LEU A 82 7.68 -13.01 16.21
C LEU A 82 7.29 -13.45 17.64
N GLU A 83 6.01 -13.34 18.00
CA GLU A 83 5.46 -13.88 19.25
C GLU A 83 5.72 -15.38 19.37
N ASN A 84 5.39 -16.14 18.32
CA ASN A 84 5.59 -17.58 18.28
C ASN A 84 7.07 -18.00 18.35
N MET A 85 7.98 -17.13 17.92
CA MET A 85 9.43 -17.32 18.07
C MET A 85 9.94 -16.90 19.46
N GLY A 86 9.06 -16.45 20.35
CA GLY A 86 9.40 -16.03 21.71
C GLY A 86 10.04 -14.64 21.79
N VAL A 87 9.90 -13.81 20.74
CA VAL A 87 10.43 -12.45 20.77
C VAL A 87 9.61 -11.63 21.79
N PRO A 88 10.27 -11.03 22.81
CA PRO A 88 9.56 -10.35 23.88
C PRO A 88 8.65 -9.24 23.37
N THR A 89 7.45 -9.14 23.95
CA THR A 89 6.48 -8.06 23.72
C THR A 89 5.92 -7.97 22.29
N MET A 90 6.16 -8.96 21.42
CA MET A 90 5.69 -9.00 20.03
C MET A 90 4.27 -9.56 19.88
N PHE A 91 3.33 -9.19 20.75
CA PHE A 91 1.92 -9.57 20.61
C PHE A 91 1.20 -8.71 19.55
N VAL A 92 0.11 -9.22 19.00
CA VAL A 92 -0.72 -8.45 18.06
C VAL A 92 -1.35 -7.25 18.77
N THR A 93 -1.11 -6.04 18.25
CA THR A 93 -1.62 -4.80 18.85
C THR A 93 -1.72 -3.68 17.83
N ASP A 94 -2.76 -2.87 17.99
CA ASP A 94 -3.00 -1.64 17.24
C ASP A 94 -2.71 -0.38 18.07
N THR A 95 -2.32 -0.56 19.33
CA THR A 95 -1.92 0.55 20.20
C THR A 95 -0.60 1.16 19.72
N LEU A 96 -0.61 2.45 19.41
CA LEU A 96 0.56 3.15 18.85
C LEU A 96 1.81 3.01 19.75
N THR A 97 1.67 3.20 21.06
CA THR A 97 2.78 3.11 22.00
C THR A 97 3.42 1.73 22.05
N ASP A 98 2.60 0.68 21.90
CA ASP A 98 3.10 -0.70 21.86
C ASP A 98 3.77 -0.99 20.51
N ARG A 99 3.20 -0.50 19.39
CA ARG A 99 3.82 -0.61 18.07
C ARG A 99 5.17 0.09 18.00
N GLU A 100 5.31 1.29 18.58
CA GLU A 100 6.60 2.00 18.65
C GLU A 100 7.64 1.25 19.49
N ARG A 101 7.21 0.55 20.54
CA ARG A 101 8.10 -0.30 21.35
C ARG A 101 8.56 -1.52 20.55
N GLN A 102 7.62 -2.19 19.88
CA GLN A 102 7.90 -3.34 19.02
C GLN A 102 8.84 -2.98 17.87
N GLN A 103 8.64 -1.83 17.21
CA GLN A 103 9.53 -1.33 16.16
C GLN A 103 10.97 -1.13 16.66
N ARG A 104 11.14 -0.56 17.87
CA ARG A 104 12.48 -0.42 18.48
C ARG A 104 13.15 -1.77 18.72
N ILE A 105 12.39 -2.78 19.16
CA ILE A 105 12.91 -4.14 19.35
C ILE A 105 13.34 -4.74 18.01
N VAL A 106 12.50 -4.62 16.96
CA VAL A 106 12.85 -5.09 15.62
C VAL A 106 14.13 -4.42 15.11
N GLN A 107 14.28 -3.11 15.26
CA GLN A 107 15.50 -2.39 14.86
C GLN A 107 16.76 -2.90 15.58
N VAL A 108 16.67 -3.18 16.89
CA VAL A 108 17.78 -3.77 17.65
C VAL A 108 18.10 -5.17 17.16
N LEU A 109 17.08 -6.01 16.93
CA LEU A 109 17.27 -7.38 16.41
C LEU A 109 17.90 -7.38 15.01
N GLU A 110 17.50 -6.45 14.14
CA GLU A 110 18.11 -6.27 12.83
C GLU A 110 19.57 -5.83 12.95
N GLY A 111 19.89 -4.91 13.88
CA GLY A 111 21.25 -4.48 14.15
C GLY A 111 22.15 -5.61 14.64
N ILE A 112 21.63 -6.47 15.53
CA ILE A 112 22.38 -7.64 16.05
C ILE A 112 22.56 -8.70 14.95
N ALA A 113 21.48 -9.04 14.23
CA ALA A 113 21.54 -10.04 13.16
C ALA A 113 22.45 -9.59 12.01
N GLY A 114 22.44 -8.28 11.66
CA GLY A 114 23.33 -7.72 10.65
C GLY A 114 24.79 -7.57 11.10
N SER A 115 25.06 -7.51 12.41
CA SER A 115 26.43 -7.50 12.95
C SER A 115 27.04 -8.90 13.05
N GLY A 116 26.21 -9.96 13.05
CA GLY A 116 26.64 -11.35 13.15
C GLY A 116 27.12 -11.99 11.84
N GLU A 117 26.93 -11.34 10.68
CA GLU A 117 27.43 -11.83 9.38
C GLU A 117 28.90 -11.40 9.10
N LEU A 118 29.57 -10.73 10.05
CA LEU A 118 30.96 -10.26 9.96
C LEU A 118 31.89 -10.89 11.01
N SER A 119 31.60 -12.08 11.54
CA SER A 119 32.53 -12.82 12.42
C SER A 119 32.60 -14.30 12.09
#